data_AF-A0A5Y7FA18-F1
#
_entry.id   AF-A0A5Y7FA18-F1
#
_cell.length_a   1.000
_cell.length_b   1.000
_cell.length_c   1.000
_cell.angle_alpha   90.00
_cell.angle_beta   90.00
_cell.angle_gamma   90.00
#
_symmetry.space_group_name_H-M   'P 1'
#
loop_
_entity.id
_entity.type
_entity.pdbx_description
1 polymer ?
#
loop_
_entity_poly.entity_id
_entity_poly.type
_entity_poly.pdbx_seq_one_letter_code
_entity_poly.pdbx_strand_id
1 'polypeptide(L)'
;RKEFDHYMDGYKNGMATRFDVDTPNEWSEQQAALDRDTLVLSAKLAALTPPQGYPNAPRYYSPERLEIIYKRHKLDKLLDPRIPAIYRYNFPEDLRVKILKFAEENGIKE
;
A
#
# COMPACT_ATOMS: atom_id res chain seq x y z
N ARG A 1 -11.16 -10.29 8.79
CA ARG A 1 -10.43 -9.07 8.33
C ARG A 1 -9.75 -8.31 9.47
N LYS A 2 -10.41 -8.01 10.60
CA LYS A 2 -9.70 -7.49 11.80
C LYS A 2 -8.62 -8.45 12.32
N GLU A 3 -8.88 -9.75 12.25
CA GLU A 3 -7.86 -10.77 12.54
C GLU A 3 -6.68 -10.70 11.58
N PHE A 4 -6.89 -10.45 10.30
CA PHE A 4 -5.81 -10.31 9.32
C PHE A 4 -4.86 -9.16 9.68
N ASP A 5 -5.41 -7.97 9.97
CA ASP A 5 -4.59 -6.82 10.40
C ASP A 5 -3.88 -7.08 11.74
N HIS A 6 -4.52 -7.79 12.68
CA HIS A 6 -3.93 -8.19 13.96
C HIS A 6 -2.77 -9.16 13.78
N TYR A 7 -2.93 -10.17 12.91
CA TYR A 7 -1.85 -11.11 12.59
C TYR A 7 -0.71 -10.40 11.84
N MET A 8 -1.01 -9.50 10.90
CA MET A 8 0.01 -8.72 10.17
C MET A 8 0.84 -7.80 11.08
N ASP A 9 0.26 -7.26 12.16
CA ASP A 9 1.03 -6.44 13.13
C ASP A 9 1.99 -7.30 13.95
N GLY A 10 1.61 -8.55 14.28
CA GLY A 10 2.51 -9.55 14.87
C GLY A 10 3.67 -9.95 13.95
N TYR A 11 3.47 -9.90 12.63
CA TYR A 11 4.50 -10.19 11.63
C TYR A 11 5.57 -9.09 11.49
N LYS A 12 5.32 -7.85 11.94
CA LYS A 12 6.28 -6.73 11.80
C LYS A 12 7.57 -6.92 12.58
N ASN A 13 7.53 -7.63 13.70
CA ASN A 13 8.70 -7.86 14.55
C ASN A 13 9.31 -9.26 14.36
N GLY A 14 8.57 -10.20 13.75
CA GLY A 14 8.94 -11.62 13.68
C GLY A 14 9.69 -12.06 12.42
N MET A 15 9.64 -11.28 11.33
CA MET A 15 10.33 -11.59 10.07
C MET A 15 11.34 -10.49 9.69
N ALA A 16 12.24 -10.15 10.61
CA ALA A 16 13.51 -9.59 10.17
C ALA A 16 14.34 -10.75 9.61
N THR A 17 14.28 -10.96 8.30
CA THR A 17 15.26 -11.84 7.64
C THR A 17 16.63 -11.21 7.86
N ARG A 18 17.41 -11.81 8.77
CA ARG A 18 18.76 -11.34 9.11
C ARG A 18 19.70 -11.74 7.99
N PHE A 19 19.95 -10.80 7.07
CA PHE A 19 20.94 -10.93 6.01
C PHE A 19 22.36 -10.54 6.49
N ASP A 20 22.49 -10.16 7.76
CA ASP A 20 23.69 -9.63 8.42
C ASP A 20 24.45 -10.67 9.25
N VAL A 21 24.03 -11.94 9.22
CA VAL A 21 24.69 -13.03 9.97
C VAL A 21 25.70 -13.76 9.09
N ASP A 22 26.86 -14.08 9.67
CA ASP A 22 27.87 -14.89 9.02
C ASP A 22 27.41 -16.34 8.82
N THR A 23 27.86 -16.97 7.75
CA THR A 23 27.62 -18.40 7.50
C THR A 23 28.25 -19.24 8.62
N PRO A 24 27.49 -20.10 9.33
CA PRO A 24 28.02 -20.94 10.39
C PRO A 24 29.13 -21.86 9.91
N ASN A 25 30.20 -21.98 10.71
CA ASN A 25 31.38 -22.76 10.37
C ASN A 25 31.14 -24.30 10.39
N GLU A 26 29.98 -24.73 10.89
CA GLU A 26 29.56 -26.13 11.03
C GLU A 26 28.87 -26.67 9.78
N TRP A 27 28.57 -25.81 8.81
CA TRP A 27 27.85 -26.19 7.60
C TRP A 27 28.75 -26.85 6.56
N SER A 28 28.17 -27.81 5.84
CA SER A 28 28.83 -28.36 4.64
C SER A 28 28.89 -27.32 3.52
N GLU A 29 29.82 -27.49 2.57
CA GLU A 29 29.92 -26.59 1.41
C GLU A 29 28.60 -26.46 0.63
N GLN A 30 27.83 -27.56 0.53
CA GLN A 30 26.52 -27.57 -0.13
C GLN A 30 25.48 -26.74 0.63
N GLN A 31 25.48 -26.81 1.96
CA GLN A 31 24.58 -26.00 2.80
C GLN A 31 24.93 -24.51 2.70
N ALA A 32 26.23 -24.18 2.74
CA ALA A 32 26.70 -22.81 2.59
C ALA A 32 26.38 -22.24 1.19
N ALA A 33 26.50 -23.05 0.13
CA ALA A 33 26.13 -22.62 -1.22
C ALA A 33 24.62 -22.37 -1.35
N LEU A 34 23.79 -23.29 -0.84
CA LEU A 34 22.33 -23.16 -0.89
C LEU A 34 21.82 -21.92 -0.13
N ASP A 35 22.43 -21.62 1.02
CA ASP A 35 22.10 -20.43 1.80
C ASP A 35 22.41 -19.14 1.02
N ARG A 36 23.61 -19.03 0.42
CA ARG A 36 23.97 -17.89 -0.44
C ARG A 36 23.02 -17.70 -1.60
N ASP A 37 22.66 -18.77 -2.31
CA ASP A 37 21.72 -18.71 -3.43
C ASP A 37 20.33 -18.24 -2.97
N THR A 38 19.89 -18.70 -1.79
CA THR A 38 18.63 -18.29 -1.17
C THR A 38 18.64 -16.82 -0.77
N LEU A 39 19.76 -16.33 -0.23
CA LEU A 39 19.94 -14.91 0.12
C LEU A 39 19.88 -14.03 -1.14
N VAL A 40 20.60 -14.40 -2.20
CA VAL A 40 20.60 -13.66 -3.48
C VAL A 40 19.20 -13.66 -4.11
N LEU A 41 18.51 -14.80 -4.11
CA LEU A 41 17.15 -14.90 -4.63
C LEU A 41 16.19 -14.01 -3.84
N SER A 42 16.26 -14.06 -2.51
CA SER A 42 15.42 -13.25 -1.62
C SER A 42 15.68 -11.75 -1.80
N ALA A 43 16.95 -11.34 -1.94
CA ALA A 43 17.31 -9.96 -2.21
C ALA A 43 16.77 -9.47 -3.56
N LYS A 44 16.89 -10.30 -4.62
CA LYS A 44 16.31 -10.00 -5.93
C LYS A 44 14.79 -9.87 -5.87
N LEU A 45 14.11 -10.78 -5.16
CA LEU A 45 12.68 -10.74 -4.98
C LEU A 45 12.25 -9.45 -4.26
N ALA A 46 12.93 -9.10 -3.16
CA ALA A 46 12.65 -7.88 -2.39
C ALA A 46 12.94 -6.60 -3.18
N ALA A 47 13.94 -6.59 -4.07
CA ALA A 47 14.19 -5.46 -4.98
C ALA A 47 13.09 -5.32 -6.04
N LEU A 48 12.52 -6.43 -6.50
CA LEU A 48 11.42 -6.48 -7.47
C LEU A 48 10.05 -6.17 -6.85
N THR A 49 9.82 -6.54 -5.58
CA THR A 49 8.60 -6.24 -4.83
C THR A 49 8.86 -5.06 -3.91
N PRO A 50 8.47 -3.84 -4.30
CA PRO A 50 8.78 -2.70 -3.46
C PRO A 50 8.18 -2.85 -2.07
N PRO A 51 8.88 -2.38 -1.01
CA PRO A 51 8.28 -2.33 0.31
C PRO A 51 6.95 -1.57 0.24
N GLN A 52 5.90 -2.17 0.81
CA GLN A 52 4.59 -1.55 0.96
C GLN A 52 4.73 -0.26 1.78
N GLY A 53 4.84 0.88 1.09
CA GLY A 53 5.07 2.18 1.73
C GLY A 53 6.33 2.91 1.28
N TYR A 54 6.53 3.10 -0.03
CA TYR A 54 7.44 4.15 -0.52
C TYR A 54 7.17 5.49 0.21
N PRO A 55 8.16 6.39 0.31
CA PRO A 55 7.96 7.73 0.90
C PRO A 55 6.74 8.47 0.33
N ASN A 56 6.38 8.16 -0.92
CA ASN A 56 5.26 8.74 -1.65
C ASN A 56 4.15 7.72 -1.97
N ALA A 57 4.21 6.50 -1.43
CA ALA A 57 3.17 5.50 -1.69
C ALA A 57 1.84 5.98 -1.09
N PRO A 58 0.76 6.05 -1.89
CA PRO A 58 -0.54 6.37 -1.35
C PRO A 58 -0.94 5.30 -0.32
N ARG A 59 -1.12 5.71 0.94
CA ARG A 59 -1.59 4.81 1.99
C ARG A 59 -3.09 4.61 1.81
N TYR A 60 -3.48 3.55 1.13
CA TYR A 60 -4.89 3.18 0.98
C TYR A 60 -5.41 2.61 2.29
N TYR A 61 -6.31 3.34 2.94
CA TYR A 61 -7.05 2.82 4.10
C TYR A 61 -8.21 1.94 3.60
N SER A 62 -8.52 0.88 4.36
CA SER A 62 -9.75 0.12 4.11
C SER A 62 -10.98 1.04 4.30
N PRO A 63 -12.11 0.77 3.63
CA PRO A 63 -13.34 1.54 3.80
C PRO A 63 -13.76 1.69 5.27
N GLU A 64 -13.64 0.64 6.08
CA GLU A 64 -14.01 0.69 7.50
C GLU A 64 -13.09 1.63 8.29
N ARG A 65 -11.80 1.66 7.95
CA ARG A 65 -10.81 2.53 8.61
C ARG A 65 -10.98 3.98 8.19
N LEU A 66 -11.32 4.25 6.94
CA LEU A 66 -11.68 5.59 6.46
C LEU A 66 -12.89 6.14 7.20
N GLU A 67 -13.92 5.33 7.41
CA GLU A 67 -15.11 5.73 8.14
C GLU A 67 -14.79 6.08 9.61
N ILE A 68 -13.94 5.30 10.26
CA ILE A 68 -13.48 5.59 11.64
C ILE A 68 -12.68 6.89 11.69
N ILE A 69 -11.74 7.10 10.76
CA ILE A 69 -10.89 8.31 10.72
C ILE A 69 -11.76 9.55 10.43
N TYR A 70 -12.74 9.43 9.53
CA TYR A 70 -13.72 10.48 9.23
C TYR A 70 -14.58 10.83 10.44
N LYS A 71 -15.20 9.84 11.11
CA LYS A 71 -16.01 10.05 12.32
C LYS A 71 -15.20 10.67 13.47
N ARG A 72 -13.88 10.44 13.48
CA ARG A 72 -12.95 11.03 14.46
C ARG A 72 -12.43 12.42 14.06
N HIS A 73 -12.92 12.99 12.95
CA HIS A 73 -12.48 14.28 12.40
C HIS A 73 -10.97 14.36 12.14
N LYS A 74 -10.32 13.21 11.90
CA LYS A 74 -8.88 13.12 11.57
C LYS A 74 -8.62 13.05 10.07
N LEU A 75 -9.66 12.87 9.26
CA LEU A 75 -9.58 12.95 7.81
C LEU A 75 -9.88 14.38 7.41
N ASP A 76 -8.94 15.04 6.72
CA ASP A 76 -9.23 16.32 6.11
C ASP A 76 -10.40 16.14 5.14
N LYS A 77 -11.44 16.96 5.27
CA LYS A 77 -12.60 16.97 4.37
C LYS A 77 -12.18 17.13 2.90
N LEU A 78 -11.03 17.76 2.65
CA LEU A 78 -10.45 17.96 1.32
C LEU A 78 -9.79 16.68 0.76
N LEU A 79 -9.44 15.73 1.63
CA LEU A 79 -8.78 14.47 1.31
C LEU A 79 -9.70 13.26 1.46
N ASP A 80 -11.02 13.44 1.54
CA ASP A 80 -11.95 12.32 1.64
C ASP A 80 -12.00 11.53 0.32
N PRO A 81 -11.49 10.29 0.28
CA PRO A 81 -11.47 9.51 -0.95
C PRO A 81 -12.86 8.99 -1.34
N ARG A 82 -13.87 9.11 -0.46
CA ARG A 82 -15.26 8.69 -0.72
C ARG A 82 -16.02 9.68 -1.59
N ILE A 83 -15.54 10.92 -1.68
CA ILE A 83 -16.12 11.93 -2.57
C ILE A 83 -15.56 11.70 -3.98
N PRO A 84 -16.41 11.53 -5.00
CA PRO A 84 -15.99 11.45 -6.39
C PRO A 84 -15.06 12.61 -6.74
N ALA A 85 -14.01 12.34 -7.54
CA ALA A 85 -12.96 13.31 -7.83
C ALA A 85 -13.51 14.66 -8.36
N ILE A 86 -14.58 14.61 -9.16
CA ILE A 86 -15.26 15.77 -9.75
C ILE A 86 -15.86 16.73 -8.71
N TYR A 87 -16.14 16.25 -7.49
CA TYR A 87 -16.74 17.04 -6.40
C TYR A 87 -15.73 17.40 -5.29
N ARG A 88 -14.43 17.14 -5.52
CA ARG A 88 -13.39 17.53 -4.56
C ARG A 88 -13.10 19.02 -4.66
N TYR A 89 -12.75 19.64 -3.53
CA TYR A 89 -12.50 21.08 -3.44
C TYR A 89 -11.41 21.60 -4.39
N ASN A 90 -10.37 20.80 -4.66
CA ASN A 90 -9.28 21.18 -5.56
C ASN A 90 -9.58 20.89 -7.05
N PHE A 91 -10.78 20.42 -7.39
CA PHE A 91 -11.12 20.08 -8.77
C PHE A 91 -11.46 21.35 -9.57
N PRO A 92 -10.88 21.56 -10.77
CA PRO A 92 -11.17 22.76 -11.55
C PRO A 92 -12.63 22.82 -12.00
N GLU A 93 -13.31 23.93 -11.71
CA GLU A 93 -14.74 24.10 -12.03
C GLU A 93 -15.00 24.03 -13.54
N ASP A 94 -14.10 24.61 -14.36
CA ASP A 94 -14.20 24.57 -15.82
C ASP A 94 -14.20 23.14 -16.38
N LEU A 95 -13.42 22.24 -15.76
CA LEU A 95 -13.39 20.82 -16.15
C LEU A 95 -14.66 20.11 -15.69
N ARG A 96 -15.18 20.43 -14.51
CA ARG A 96 -16.41 19.85 -13.99
C ARG A 96 -17.59 20.14 -14.90
N VAL A 97 -17.74 21.40 -15.33
CA VAL A 97 -18.80 21.81 -16.27
C VAL A 97 -18.70 21.04 -17.59
N LYS A 98 -17.50 20.89 -18.15
CA LYS A 98 -17.29 20.14 -19.40
C LYS A 98 -17.64 18.66 -19.26
N ILE A 99 -17.23 18.03 -18.16
CA ILE A 99 -17.50 16.60 -17.90
C ILE A 99 -19.00 16.36 -17.71
N LEU A 100 -19.69 17.21 -16.95
CA LEU A 100 -21.14 17.10 -16.74
C LEU A 100 -21.91 17.28 -18.05
N LYS A 101 -21.53 18.27 -18.86
CA LYS A 101 -22.14 18.48 -20.18
C LYS A 101 -21.92 17.29 -21.11
N PHE A 102 -20.70 16.75 -21.15
CA PHE A 102 -20.41 15.55 -21.94
C PHE A 102 -21.24 14.35 -21.47
N ALA A 103 -21.40 14.16 -20.15
CA ALA A 103 -22.22 13.08 -19.60
C ALA A 103 -23.70 13.22 -20.00
N GLU A 104 -24.26 14.43 -19.94
CA GLU A 104 -25.61 14.74 -20.38
C GLU A 104 -25.82 14.43 -21.88
N GLU A 105 -24.92 14.92 -22.73
CA GLU A 105 -24.96 14.71 -24.20
C GLU A 105 -24.86 13.22 -24.59
N ASN A 106 -24.17 12.42 -23.78
CA ASN A 106 -23.96 10.99 -24.04
C ASN A 106 -24.88 10.07 -23.21
N GLY A 107 -25.84 10.63 -22.46
CA GLY A 107 -26.78 9.85 -21.65
C GLY A 107 -26.14 9.05 -20.52
N ILE A 108 -24.95 9.45 -20.06
CA ILE A 108 -24.24 8.81 -18.95
C ILE A 108 -24.87 9.33 -17.64
N LYS A 109 -25.58 8.45 -16.94
CA LYS A 109 -26.18 8.76 -15.63
C LYS A 109 -25.22 8.37 -14.50
N GLU A 110 -25.29 9.13 -13.39
CA GLU A 110 -24.57 8.84 -12.13
C GLU A 110 -24.95 7.48 -11.54
#